data_AF-A0A920NEM4-F1
#
_entry.id   AF-A0A920NEM4-F1
#
_cell.length_a   1.000
_cell.length_b   1.000
_cell.length_c   1.000
_cell.angle_alpha   90.00
_cell.angle_beta   90.00
_cell.angle_gamma   90.00
#
_symmetry.space_group_name_H-M   'P 1'
#
loop_
_entity.id
_entity.type
_entity.pdbx_description
1 polymer ?
#
loop_
_entity_poly.entity_id
_entity_poly.type
_entity_poly.pdbx_seq_one_letter_code
_entity_poly.pdbx_strand_id
1 'polypeptide(L)'
;MAIDAAWGWHFDGWMLKILGYHDAYASGVIHAVAGGFALGILMVLGPKIGKFSSSGEPRNIGPRNPWLVTIGLFLIYTGFWGFYAACNIPIFNLGPEYGMEGVTYFTATNIYVTPTTLSGITMNFLMSLSGGLLAGYVVSGKDPFWTYSSGLAGIIWLQQVMICIIQYKL
;
A
#
# COMPACT_ATOMS: atom_id res chain seq x y z
N MET A 1 -7.24 12.96 -5.69
CA MET A 1 -6.26 12.58 -4.66
C MET A 1 -6.06 13.66 -3.59
N ALA A 2 -6.66 14.85 -3.69
CA ALA A 2 -6.57 15.86 -2.62
C ALA A 2 -7.70 15.74 -1.58
N ILE A 3 -8.90 15.34 -2.01
CA ILE A 3 -10.10 15.28 -1.17
C ILE A 3 -10.03 14.07 -0.23
N ASP A 4 -9.68 12.91 -0.78
CA ASP A 4 -9.40 11.66 -0.07
C ASP A 4 -8.31 11.85 1.01
N ALA A 5 -7.20 12.52 0.67
CA ALA A 5 -6.17 12.89 1.65
C ALA A 5 -6.69 13.86 2.73
N ALA A 6 -7.53 14.83 2.37
CA ALA A 6 -8.14 15.73 3.35
C ALA A 6 -9.08 15.00 4.34
N TRP A 7 -9.71 13.91 3.92
CA TRP A 7 -10.58 13.12 4.79
C TRP A 7 -9.82 12.14 5.68
N GLY A 8 -8.79 11.48 5.12
CA GLY A 8 -8.08 10.37 5.76
C GLY A 8 -6.76 10.73 6.46
N TRP A 9 -6.07 11.81 6.04
CA TRP A 9 -4.75 12.18 6.56
C TRP A 9 -4.71 13.55 7.25
N HIS A 10 -5.66 14.43 6.96
CA HIS A 10 -5.71 15.70 7.66
C HIS A 10 -6.11 15.49 9.12
N PHE A 11 -5.50 16.24 10.04
CA PHE A 11 -5.79 16.14 11.49
C PHE A 11 -7.26 16.45 11.82
N ASP A 12 -7.92 17.24 10.97
CA ASP A 12 -9.35 17.58 11.06
C ASP A 12 -10.23 16.79 10.07
N GLY A 13 -9.67 15.72 9.48
CA GLY A 13 -10.38 14.83 8.57
C GLY A 13 -11.47 14.04 9.30
N TRP A 14 -12.66 13.97 8.73
CA TRP A 14 -13.80 13.29 9.35
C TRP A 14 -13.58 11.77 9.52
N MET A 15 -12.82 11.12 8.62
CA MET A 15 -12.53 9.69 8.76
C MET A 15 -11.62 9.43 9.95
N LEU A 16 -10.65 10.31 10.19
CA LEU A 16 -9.78 10.24 11.35
C LEU A 16 -10.56 10.53 12.65
N LYS A 17 -11.33 11.62 12.70
CA LYS A 17 -12.03 12.08 13.91
C LYS A 17 -13.23 11.22 14.31
N ILE A 18 -14.01 10.73 13.34
CA ILE A 18 -15.29 10.06 13.60
C ILE A 18 -15.16 8.55 13.49
N LEU A 19 -14.38 8.05 12.52
CA LEU A 19 -14.25 6.62 12.26
C LEU A 19 -12.99 5.99 12.87
N GLY A 20 -12.07 6.79 13.42
CA GLY A 20 -10.77 6.28 13.89
C GLY A 20 -9.96 5.65 12.75
N TYR A 21 -10.12 6.15 11.52
CA TYR A 21 -9.45 5.63 10.34
C TYR A 21 -7.96 6.00 10.37
N HIS A 22 -7.10 4.98 10.26
CA HIS A 22 -5.65 5.14 10.21
C HIS A 22 -5.09 4.36 9.01
N ASP A 23 -4.53 5.10 8.05
CA ASP A 23 -3.86 4.56 6.87
C ASP A 23 -2.47 5.17 6.77
N ALA A 24 -1.46 4.56 7.39
CA ALA A 24 -0.13 5.16 7.49
C ALA A 24 0.65 5.07 6.16
N TYR A 25 0.31 4.10 5.32
CA TYR A 25 1.05 3.73 4.12
C TYR A 25 0.22 3.84 2.83
N ALA A 26 -0.86 4.62 2.88
CA ALA A 26 -1.69 5.01 1.74
C ALA A 26 -2.42 3.89 1.00
N SER A 27 -2.70 2.77 1.66
CA SER A 27 -3.40 1.63 1.07
C SER A 27 -4.82 2.01 0.65
N GLY A 28 -5.53 2.77 1.48
CA GLY A 28 -6.88 3.24 1.18
C GLY A 28 -6.87 4.58 0.45
N VAL A 29 -6.25 5.59 1.06
CA VAL A 29 -6.32 6.99 0.60
C VAL A 29 -5.81 7.13 -0.84
N ILE A 30 -4.71 6.46 -1.19
CA ILE A 30 -4.15 6.51 -2.55
C ILE A 30 -4.55 5.27 -3.35
N HIS A 31 -4.16 4.09 -2.89
CA HIS A 31 -4.22 2.89 -3.74
C HIS A 31 -5.65 2.39 -3.98
N ALA A 32 -6.50 2.36 -2.96
CA ALA A 32 -7.90 1.95 -3.13
C ALA A 32 -8.70 2.97 -3.93
N VAL A 33 -8.50 4.27 -3.71
CA VAL A 33 -9.16 5.33 -4.50
C VAL A 33 -8.72 5.30 -5.95
N ALA A 34 -7.41 5.21 -6.22
CA ALA A 34 -6.89 5.11 -7.58
C ALA A 34 -7.34 3.81 -8.29
N GLY A 35 -7.33 2.69 -7.57
CA GLY A 35 -7.82 1.41 -8.06
C GLY A 35 -9.31 1.42 -8.36
N GLY A 36 -10.13 2.03 -7.49
CA GLY A 36 -11.55 2.22 -7.68
C GLY A 36 -11.87 3.13 -8.86
N PHE A 37 -11.13 4.22 -9.03
CA PHE A 37 -11.23 5.09 -10.20
C PHE A 37 -10.90 4.35 -11.50
N ALA A 38 -9.80 3.60 -11.52
CA ALA A 38 -9.42 2.78 -12.67
C ALA A 38 -10.49 1.73 -12.99
N LEU A 39 -11.05 1.05 -11.99
CA LEU A 39 -12.13 0.10 -12.16
C LEU A 39 -13.40 0.77 -12.70
N GLY A 40 -13.77 1.94 -12.18
CA GLY A 40 -14.88 2.75 -12.68
C GLY A 40 -14.77 3.06 -14.17
N ILE A 41 -13.59 3.50 -14.61
CA ILE A 41 -13.30 3.75 -16.03
C ILE A 41 -13.42 2.46 -16.84
N LEU A 42 -12.82 1.36 -16.37
CA LEU A 42 -12.82 0.09 -17.08
C LEU A 42 -14.23 -0.49 -17.24
N MET A 43 -15.12 -0.29 -16.26
CA MET A 43 -16.52 -0.71 -16.36
C MET A 43 -17.28 0.04 -17.45
N VAL A 44 -17.01 1.34 -17.63
CA VAL A 44 -17.67 2.16 -18.67
C VAL A 44 -17.10 1.89 -20.06
N LEU A 45 -15.77 1.82 -20.18
CA LEU A 45 -15.12 1.57 -21.47
C LEU A 45 -15.30 0.12 -21.96
N GLY A 46 -15.44 -0.81 -21.04
CA GLY A 46 -15.51 -2.23 -21.33
C GLY A 46 -14.16 -2.85 -21.71
N PRO A 47 -14.15 -4.15 -22.04
CA PRO A 47 -12.93 -4.88 -22.35
C PRO A 47 -12.33 -4.45 -23.69
N LYS A 48 -10.99 -4.52 -23.77
CA LYS A 48 -10.26 -4.28 -25.02
C LYS A 48 -10.78 -5.20 -26.14
N ILE A 49 -10.84 -4.68 -27.36
CA ILE A 49 -11.22 -5.46 -28.56
C ILE A 49 -10.35 -6.73 -28.67
N GLY A 50 -10.99 -7.87 -28.87
CA GLY A 50 -10.33 -9.17 -28.96
C GLY A 50 -9.88 -9.77 -27.64
N LYS A 51 -10.18 -9.14 -26.49
CA LYS A 51 -9.89 -9.68 -25.15
C LYS A 51 -10.67 -10.96 -24.86
N PHE A 52 -11.89 -11.09 -25.39
CA PHE A 52 -12.72 -12.28 -25.27
C PHE A 52 -12.99 -12.88 -26.65
N SER A 53 -13.05 -14.21 -26.74
CA SER A 53 -13.47 -14.91 -27.96
C SER A 53 -14.98 -14.74 -28.19
N SER A 54 -15.48 -15.18 -29.36
CA SER A 54 -16.92 -15.26 -29.62
C SER A 54 -17.67 -16.19 -28.65
N SER A 55 -16.96 -17.14 -28.03
CA SER A 55 -17.49 -18.02 -26.97
C SER A 55 -17.37 -17.41 -25.55
N GLY A 56 -16.82 -16.19 -25.42
CA GLY A 56 -16.63 -15.51 -24.13
C GLY A 56 -15.32 -15.85 -23.40
N GLU A 57 -14.48 -16.72 -23.97
CA GLU A 57 -13.24 -17.15 -23.33
C GLU A 57 -12.19 -16.03 -23.29
N PRO A 58 -11.53 -15.77 -22.13
CA PRO A 58 -10.52 -14.74 -22.01
C PRO A 58 -9.25 -15.10 -22.79
N ARG A 59 -8.74 -14.13 -23.54
CA ARG A 59 -7.46 -14.22 -24.27
C ARG A 59 -6.39 -13.41 -23.55
N ASN A 60 -5.18 -13.98 -23.46
CA ASN A 60 -4.04 -13.23 -22.94
C ASN A 60 -3.56 -12.23 -24.00
N ILE A 61 -3.49 -10.95 -23.62
CA ILE A 61 -2.92 -9.89 -24.44
C ILE A 61 -1.67 -9.43 -23.70
N GLY A 62 -0.52 -9.95 -24.13
CA GLY A 62 0.75 -9.70 -23.47
C GLY A 62 1.22 -8.25 -23.57
N PRO A 63 2.20 -7.86 -22.73
CA PRO A 63 2.82 -6.55 -22.81
C PRO A 63 3.57 -6.38 -24.13
N ARG A 64 3.58 -5.16 -24.66
CA ARG A 64 4.32 -4.84 -25.90
C ARG A 64 5.83 -5.00 -25.74
N ASN A 65 6.34 -4.74 -24.54
CA ASN A 65 7.75 -4.97 -24.19
C ASN A 65 7.82 -5.50 -22.74
N PRO A 66 8.05 -6.80 -22.54
CA PRO A 66 8.10 -7.39 -21.20
C PRO A 66 9.28 -6.87 -20.36
N TRP A 67 10.42 -6.57 -20.99
CA TRP A 67 11.60 -6.07 -20.28
C TRP A 67 11.38 -4.69 -19.65
N LEU A 68 10.77 -3.77 -20.40
CA LEU A 68 10.44 -2.44 -19.89
C LEU A 68 9.43 -2.50 -18.75
N VAL A 69 8.46 -3.41 -18.82
CA VAL A 69 7.50 -3.63 -17.74
C VAL A 69 8.20 -4.12 -16.48
N THR A 70 9.10 -5.09 -16.60
CA THR A 70 9.89 -5.59 -15.47
C THR A 70 10.74 -4.49 -14.85
N ILE A 71 11.49 -3.71 -15.66
CA ILE A 71 12.28 -2.57 -15.17
C ILE A 71 11.38 -1.57 -14.44
N GLY A 72 10.23 -1.22 -15.02
CA GLY A 72 9.25 -0.34 -14.39
C GLY A 72 8.78 -0.83 -13.02
N LEU A 73 8.48 -2.13 -12.89
CA LEU A 73 8.07 -2.73 -11.61
C LEU A 73 9.18 -2.66 -10.55
N PHE A 74 10.44 -2.94 -10.91
CA PHE A 74 11.56 -2.83 -9.97
C PHE A 74 11.88 -1.37 -9.58
N LEU A 75 11.66 -0.41 -10.48
CA LEU A 75 11.75 1.01 -10.15
C LEU A 75 10.65 1.41 -9.16
N ILE A 76 9.43 0.90 -9.34
CA ILE A 76 8.33 1.10 -8.39
C ILE A 76 8.68 0.51 -7.03
N TYR A 77 9.21 -0.71 -6.96
CA TYR A 77 9.66 -1.32 -5.70
C TYR A 77 10.69 -0.48 -4.96
N THR A 78 11.68 0.04 -5.69
CA THR A 78 12.67 0.95 -5.13
C THR A 78 12.03 2.25 -4.64
N GLY A 79 11.12 2.83 -5.41
CA GLY A 79 10.38 4.03 -5.04
C GLY A 79 9.52 3.84 -3.78
N PHE A 80 8.95 2.65 -3.60
CA PHE A 80 8.17 2.30 -2.43
C PHE A 80 8.98 2.37 -1.13
N TRP A 81 10.27 2.05 -1.14
CA TRP A 81 11.12 2.26 0.04
C TRP A 81 11.21 3.74 0.44
N GLY A 82 11.33 4.64 -0.53
CA GLY A 82 11.32 6.08 -0.28
C GLY A 82 9.97 6.57 0.25
N PHE A 83 8.88 6.08 -0.33
CA PHE A 83 7.52 6.36 0.16
C PHE A 83 7.35 5.93 1.62
N TYR A 84 7.84 4.73 1.96
CA TYR A 84 7.78 4.19 3.31
C TYR A 84 8.60 5.00 4.31
N ALA A 85 9.80 5.43 3.94
CA ALA A 85 10.59 6.30 4.78
C ALA A 85 9.86 7.62 5.05
N ALA A 86 9.18 8.19 4.05
CA ALA A 86 8.41 9.42 4.18
C ALA A 86 7.13 9.27 5.05
N CYS A 87 6.57 8.07 5.16
CA CYS A 87 5.46 7.75 6.05
C CYS A 87 5.84 7.62 7.54
N ASN A 88 7.11 7.89 7.88
CA ASN A 88 7.62 7.78 9.24
C ASN A 88 8.33 9.05 9.68
N ILE A 89 8.25 9.33 10.97
CA ILE A 89 8.99 10.37 11.67
C ILE A 89 10.09 9.66 12.46
N PRO A 90 11.35 9.66 11.99
CA PRO A 90 12.40 8.78 12.53
C PRO A 90 12.80 9.09 13.98
N ILE A 91 12.66 10.35 14.38
CA ILE A 91 13.04 10.84 15.72
C ILE A 91 11.93 11.77 16.19
N PHE A 92 11.10 11.30 17.11
CA PHE A 92 10.05 12.09 17.75
C PHE A 92 10.11 11.92 19.28
N ASN A 93 10.02 13.01 20.03
CA ASN A 93 9.96 12.96 21.50
C ASN A 93 8.51 12.74 21.94
N LEU A 94 8.19 11.51 22.34
CA LEU A 94 6.87 11.11 22.77
C LEU A 94 6.55 11.43 24.23
N GLY A 95 7.53 11.84 25.03
CA GLY A 95 7.34 12.15 26.45
C GLY A 95 6.13 13.06 26.74
N PRO A 96 6.02 14.23 26.07
CA PRO A 96 4.88 15.13 26.22
C PRO A 96 3.54 14.52 25.80
N GLU A 97 3.52 13.73 24.72
CA GLU A 97 2.30 13.11 24.17
C GLU A 97 1.66 12.09 25.14
N TYR A 98 2.49 11.46 25.97
CA TYR A 98 2.08 10.43 26.95
C TYR A 98 2.03 10.95 28.40
N GLY A 99 2.04 12.27 28.61
CA GLY A 99 1.95 12.87 29.96
C GLY A 99 3.19 12.66 30.83
N MET A 100 4.32 12.28 30.23
CA MET A 100 5.61 12.11 30.90
C MET A 100 6.41 13.43 30.85
N GLU A 101 5.82 14.49 31.41
CA GLU A 101 6.44 15.82 31.44
C GLU A 101 7.82 15.77 32.11
N GLY A 102 8.84 16.32 31.44
CA GLY A 102 10.22 16.32 31.91
C GLY A 102 11.04 15.06 31.59
N VAL A 103 10.43 14.02 31.00
CA VAL A 103 11.13 12.81 30.54
C VAL A 103 11.23 12.84 29.01
N THR A 104 12.44 12.78 28.47
CA THR A 104 12.67 12.64 27.03
C THR A 104 12.61 11.17 26.62
N TYR A 105 11.66 10.82 25.76
CA TYR A 105 11.55 9.48 25.17
C TYR A 105 11.51 9.59 23.65
N PHE A 106 12.67 9.35 23.01
CA PHE A 106 12.79 9.39 21.56
C PHE A 106 12.47 8.04 20.95
N THR A 107 11.58 8.02 19.96
CA THR A 107 11.31 6.83 19.17
C THR A 107 10.92 7.21 17.74
N ALA A 108 10.92 6.22 16.85
CA ALA A 108 10.33 6.36 15.53
C ALA A 108 8.80 6.25 15.65
N THR A 109 8.09 7.10 14.92
CA THR A 109 6.62 7.07 14.84
C THR A 109 6.16 7.06 13.39
N ASN A 110 4.93 6.62 13.14
CA ASN A 110 4.28 6.81 11.84
C ASN A 110 3.70 8.24 11.73
N ILE A 111 3.05 8.56 10.60
CA ILE A 111 2.40 9.87 10.39
C ILE A 111 1.28 10.23 11.39
N TYR A 112 0.81 9.27 12.19
CA TYR A 112 -0.17 9.48 13.26
C TYR A 112 0.46 9.48 14.66
N VAL A 113 1.78 9.62 14.75
CA VAL A 113 2.53 9.66 16.03
C VAL A 113 2.48 8.33 16.80
N THR A 114 1.97 7.26 16.20
CA THR A 114 2.02 5.92 16.81
C THR A 114 3.47 5.40 16.83
N PRO A 115 3.99 4.91 17.98
CA PRO A 115 5.32 4.29 18.04
C PRO A 115 5.47 3.13 17.06
N THR A 116 6.61 3.08 16.38
CA THR A 116 6.97 2.00 15.44
C THR A 116 8.46 1.68 15.50
N THR A 117 8.87 0.57 14.89
CA THR A 117 10.28 0.19 14.77
C THR A 117 10.68 0.10 13.31
N LEU A 118 11.83 0.70 12.95
CA LEU A 118 12.34 0.64 11.58
C LEU A 118 12.58 -0.81 11.12
N SER A 119 13.02 -1.68 12.04
CA SER A 119 13.17 -3.11 11.78
C SER A 119 11.83 -3.80 11.51
N GLY A 120 10.78 -3.50 12.30
CA GLY A 120 9.44 -4.03 12.11
C GLY A 120 8.84 -3.62 10.76
N ILE A 121 9.00 -2.36 10.36
CA ILE A 121 8.55 -1.84 9.06
C ILE A 121 9.28 -2.55 7.93
N THR A 122 10.61 -2.63 8.02
CA THR A 122 11.46 -3.27 6.99
C THR A 122 11.10 -4.74 6.82
N MET A 123 10.94 -5.47 7.93
CA MET A 123 10.55 -6.89 7.89
C MET A 123 9.15 -7.06 7.33
N ASN A 124 8.19 -6.22 7.72
CA ASN A 124 6.84 -6.30 7.18
C ASN A 124 6.82 -6.05 5.67
N PHE A 125 7.56 -5.04 5.19
CA PHE A 125 7.70 -4.77 3.77
C PHE A 125 8.23 -5.99 3.02
N LEU A 126 9.33 -6.57 3.49
CA LEU A 126 9.97 -7.73 2.84
C LEU A 126 9.08 -8.97 2.86
N MET A 127 8.42 -9.26 3.99
CA MET A 127 7.48 -10.38 4.10
C MET A 127 6.27 -10.18 3.20
N SER A 128 5.76 -8.95 3.12
CA SER A 128 4.63 -8.60 2.28
C SER A 128 4.94 -8.73 0.79
N LEU A 129 6.09 -8.17 0.35
CA LEU A 129 6.61 -8.35 -0.99
C LEU A 129 6.82 -9.83 -1.31
N SER A 130 7.50 -10.57 -0.44
CA SER A 130 7.80 -11.99 -0.65
C SER A 130 6.53 -12.84 -0.71
N GLY A 131 5.56 -12.57 0.17
CA GLY A 131 4.26 -13.24 0.19
C GLY A 131 3.46 -12.96 -1.09
N GLY A 132 3.45 -11.71 -1.56
CA GLY A 132 2.84 -11.33 -2.82
C GLY A 132 3.50 -12.02 -4.02
N LEU A 133 4.83 -12.02 -4.10
CA LEU A 133 5.59 -12.70 -5.14
C LEU A 133 5.30 -14.21 -5.15
N LEU A 134 5.33 -14.87 -3.99
CA LEU A 134 5.06 -16.30 -3.87
C LEU A 134 3.63 -16.64 -4.29
N ALA A 135 2.64 -15.87 -3.81
CA ALA A 135 1.24 -16.09 -4.17
C ALA A 135 1.02 -15.94 -5.68
N GLY A 136 1.56 -14.90 -6.30
CA GLY A 136 1.45 -14.72 -7.75
C GLY A 136 2.19 -15.77 -8.55
N TYR A 137 3.38 -16.21 -8.10
CA TYR A 137 4.11 -17.29 -8.76
C TYR A 137 3.28 -18.58 -8.83
N VAL A 138 2.63 -18.95 -7.72
CA VAL A 138 1.78 -20.15 -7.65
C VAL A 138 0.50 -19.97 -8.47
N VAL A 139 -0.23 -18.87 -8.27
CA VAL A 139 -1.55 -18.65 -8.90
C VAL A 139 -1.45 -18.42 -10.41
N SER A 140 -0.41 -17.72 -10.87
CA SER A 140 -0.24 -17.39 -12.28
C SER A 140 0.36 -18.51 -13.13
N GLY A 141 0.73 -19.64 -12.53
CA GLY A 141 1.43 -20.71 -13.24
C GLY A 141 2.84 -20.31 -13.69
N LYS A 142 3.56 -19.56 -12.83
CA LYS A 142 4.94 -19.08 -13.07
C LYS A 142 5.06 -17.98 -14.13
N ASP A 143 4.00 -17.25 -14.42
CA ASP A 143 4.06 -16.10 -15.31
C ASP A 143 4.82 -14.94 -14.62
N PRO A 144 5.94 -14.44 -15.20
CA PRO A 144 6.75 -13.42 -14.55
C PRO A 144 6.02 -12.10 -14.36
N PHE A 145 5.15 -11.69 -15.30
CA PHE A 145 4.44 -10.42 -15.22
C PHE A 145 3.48 -10.42 -14.03
N TRP A 146 2.70 -11.49 -13.86
CA TRP A 146 1.79 -11.62 -12.72
C TRP A 146 2.52 -11.85 -11.41
N THR A 147 3.63 -12.59 -11.42
CA THR A 147 4.48 -12.80 -10.24
C THR A 147 5.02 -11.47 -9.72
N TYR A 148 5.59 -10.62 -10.57
CA TYR A 148 6.07 -9.31 -10.13
C TYR A 148 4.90 -8.35 -9.82
N SER A 149 3.80 -8.40 -10.55
CA SER A 149 2.65 -7.52 -10.21
C SER A 149 2.03 -7.87 -8.85
N SER A 150 2.01 -9.14 -8.47
CA SER A 150 1.48 -9.57 -7.17
C SER A 150 2.39 -9.23 -5.99
N GLY A 151 3.72 -9.12 -6.21
CA GLY A 151 4.64 -8.59 -5.20
C GLY A 151 4.29 -7.15 -4.82
N LEU A 152 3.97 -6.33 -5.83
CA LEU A 152 3.46 -4.97 -5.61
C LEU A 152 2.11 -4.96 -4.88
N ALA A 153 1.19 -5.83 -5.30
CA ALA A 153 -0.10 -5.98 -4.63
C ALA A 153 0.08 -6.38 -3.15
N GLY A 154 1.02 -7.28 -2.85
CA GLY A 154 1.39 -7.66 -1.49
C GLY A 154 1.72 -6.43 -0.64
N ILE A 155 2.71 -5.64 -1.08
CA ILE A 155 3.17 -4.41 -0.39
C ILE A 155 2.00 -3.46 -0.13
N ILE A 156 1.04 -3.32 -1.05
CA ILE A 156 -0.09 -2.41 -0.89
C ILE A 156 -1.15 -2.98 0.08
N TRP A 157 -1.43 -4.28 0.05
CA TRP A 157 -2.56 -4.89 0.75
C TRP A 157 -2.27 -5.25 2.21
N LEU A 158 -1.14 -5.92 2.49
CA LEU A 158 -0.88 -6.48 3.82
C LEU A 158 -0.59 -5.42 4.90
N GLN A 159 -0.32 -4.18 4.49
CA GLN A 159 0.08 -3.11 5.40
C GLN A 159 -1.10 -2.41 6.09
N GLN A 160 -2.32 -2.50 5.54
CA GLN A 160 -3.52 -2.01 6.23
C GLN A 160 -3.90 -2.90 7.43
N VAL A 161 -3.61 -4.21 7.34
CA VAL A 161 -4.04 -5.23 8.32
C VAL A 161 -3.27 -5.12 9.63
N MET A 162 -2.00 -4.74 9.59
CA MET A 162 -1.15 -4.75 10.79
C MET A 162 -1.34 -3.52 11.69
N ILE A 163 -1.77 -2.37 11.14
CA ILE A 163 -2.00 -1.15 11.93
C ILE A 163 -3.44 -1.11 12.47
N CYS A 164 -4.46 -1.49 11.70
CA CYS A 164 -5.84 -1.52 12.21
C CYS A 164 -6.04 -2.54 13.37
N ILE A 165 -5.30 -3.65 13.42
CA ILE A 165 -5.52 -4.66 14.48
C ILE A 165 -4.84 -4.28 15.80
N ILE A 166 -3.73 -3.54 15.76
CA ILE A 166 -2.98 -3.17 16.97
C ILE A 166 -3.59 -1.93 17.64
N GLN A 167 -4.14 -0.99 16.87
CA GLN A 167 -4.68 0.27 17.41
C GLN A 167 -6.04 0.15 18.11
N TYR A 168 -6.75 -0.97 17.97
CA TYR A 168 -8.04 -1.23 18.65
C TYR A 168 -7.91 -2.12 19.90
N LYS A 169 -6.69 -2.45 20.34
CA LYS A 169 -6.44 -3.33 21.50
C LYS A 169 -5.63 -2.69 22.63
N LEU A 170 -5.38 -1.38 22.56
CA LEU A 170 -4.88 -0.56 23.67
C LEU A 170 -5.89 0.55 23.94
#